data_AF-A0A964Z0C0-F1
#
_entry.id   AF-A0A964Z0C0-F1
#
_cell.length_a   1.000
_cell.length_b   1.000
_cell.length_c   1.000
_cell.angle_alpha   90.00
_cell.angle_beta   90.00
_cell.angle_gamma   90.00
#
_symmetry.space_group_name_H-M   'P 1'
#
loop_
_entity.id
_entity.type
_entity.pdbx_description
1 polymer ?
#
loop_
_entity_poly.entity_id
_entity_poly.type
_entity_poly.pdbx_seq_one_letter_code
_entity_poly.pdbx_strand_id
1 'polypeptide(L)'
;MATTVHEEKTVTLIDGTKIKVRPLKISLLRQFMSKFEGIAAVAEDNEKSMNLLMECVAIAMKQYKPELSEDMDALEENLDLPTVYKIVEEASGIKLTDASLVGSLVTNS
;
A
#
# COMPACT_ATOMS: atom_id res chain seq x y z
N MET A 1 6.62 21.46 10.78
CA MET A 1 6.50 20.53 11.92
C MET A 1 5.18 19.79 11.77
N ALA A 2 5.19 18.66 11.05
CA ALA A 2 3.99 17.87 10.80
C ALA A 2 4.03 16.63 11.69
N THR A 3 3.49 16.75 12.90
CA THR A 3 3.02 15.57 13.63
C THR A 3 1.67 15.21 13.02
N THR A 4 1.70 14.52 11.88
CA THR A 4 0.51 13.83 11.38
C THR A 4 0.14 12.83 12.46
N VAL A 5 -0.91 13.17 13.20
CA VAL A 5 -1.50 12.32 14.21
C VAL A 5 -1.68 10.95 13.57
N HIS A 6 -1.05 9.92 14.14
CA HIS A 6 -1.15 8.53 13.69
C HIS A 6 -2.56 8.02 14.00
N GLU A 7 -3.59 8.63 13.40
CA GLU A 7 -4.97 8.20 13.57
C GLU A 7 -5.14 6.88 12.83
N GLU A 8 -5.34 5.81 13.58
CA GLU A 8 -5.69 4.51 13.02
C GLU A 8 -6.99 4.66 12.23
N LYS A 9 -6.95 4.46 10.91
CA LYS A 9 -8.15 4.43 10.09
C LYS A 9 -8.70 3.02 10.03
N THR A 10 -10.02 2.91 9.99
CA THR A 10 -10.67 1.61 9.80
C THR A 10 -11.02 1.45 8.33
N VAL A 11 -10.52 0.38 7.74
CA VAL A 11 -10.80 -0.02 6.36
C VAL A 11 -11.61 -1.31 6.41
N THR A 12 -12.66 -1.39 5.61
CA THR A 12 -13.51 -2.59 5.50
C THR A 12 -13.16 -3.30 4.21
N LEU A 13 -12.80 -4.58 4.32
CA LEU A 13 -12.54 -5.49 3.21
C LEU A 13 -13.85 -5.96 2.56
N ILE A 14 -13.76 -6.64 1.41
CA ILE A 14 -14.93 -7.10 0.65
C ILE A 14 -15.78 -8.12 1.45
N ASP A 15 -15.15 -8.98 2.24
CA ASP A 15 -15.81 -9.93 3.15
C ASP A 15 -16.51 -9.26 4.35
N GLY A 16 -16.37 -7.94 4.52
CA GLY A 16 -16.87 -7.19 5.68
C GLY A 16 -15.91 -7.17 6.87
N THR A 17 -14.73 -7.78 6.77
CA THR A 17 -13.67 -7.71 7.79
C THR A 17 -13.20 -6.27 7.92
N LYS A 18 -13.16 -5.76 9.15
CA LYS A 18 -12.64 -4.43 9.46
C LYS A 18 -11.20 -4.52 9.95
N ILE A 19 -10.28 -3.91 9.22
CA ILE A 19 -8.87 -3.80 9.61
C ILE A 19 -8.55 -2.37 10.02
N LYS A 20 -7.66 -2.21 11.00
CA LYS A 20 -7.12 -0.92 11.39
C LYS A 20 -5.80 -0.68 10.65
N VAL A 21 -5.79 0.30 9.76
CA VAL A 21 -4.62 0.71 9.00
C VAL A 21 -3.96 1.91 9.66
N ARG A 22 -2.63 1.93 9.66
CA ARG A 22 -1.80 2.97 10.29
C ARG A 22 -0.39 2.93 9.68
N PRO A 23 0.38 4.03 9.72
CA PRO A 23 1.73 4.05 9.14
C PRO A 23 2.60 2.86 9.53
N LEU A 24 3.32 2.30 8.56
CA LEU A 24 4.16 1.13 8.81
C LEU A 24 5.33 1.48 9.74
N LYS A 25 5.70 0.51 10.59
CA LYS A 25 6.96 0.55 11.32
C LYS A 25 8.12 0.71 10.32
N ILE A 26 9.15 1.46 10.69
CA ILE A 26 10.32 1.75 9.83
C ILE A 26 10.89 0.48 9.15
N SER A 27 10.91 -0.66 9.85
CA SER A 27 11.37 -1.95 9.29
C SER A 27 10.51 -2.42 8.11
N LEU A 28 9.18 -2.39 8.24
CA LEU A 28 8.25 -2.77 7.19
C LEU A 28 8.16 -1.70 6.11
N LEU A 29 8.25 -0.43 6.47
CA LEU A 29 8.27 0.69 5.52
C LEU A 29 9.45 0.58 4.56
N ARG A 30 10.64 0.20 5.03
CA ARG A 30 11.80 -0.03 4.16
C ARG A 30 11.55 -1.15 3.14
N GLN A 31 10.93 -2.25 3.58
CA GLN A 31 10.56 -3.36 2.68
C GLN A 31 9.51 -2.91 1.66
N PHE A 32 8.49 -2.19 2.13
CA PHE A 32 7.44 -1.62 1.31
C PHE A 32 8.03 -0.69 0.23
N MET A 33 8.87 0.27 0.61
CA MET A 33 9.46 1.25 -0.31
C MET A 33 10.33 0.57 -1.37
N SER A 34 11.11 -0.44 -0.99
CA SER A 34 11.91 -1.22 -1.95
C SER A 34 11.05 -1.92 -3.01
N LYS A 35 9.83 -2.35 -2.69
CA LYS A 35 8.87 -2.92 -3.65
C LYS A 35 8.16 -1.83 -4.45
N PHE A 36 7.78 -0.75 -3.78
CA PHE A 36 7.07 0.39 -4.37
C PHE A 36 7.90 1.11 -5.43
N GLU A 37 9.21 1.25 -5.23
CA GLU A 37 10.14 1.79 -6.25
C GLU A 37 10.12 0.97 -7.53
N GLY A 38 9.92 -0.35 -7.44
CA GLY A 38 9.81 -1.24 -8.58
C GLY A 38 8.54 -1.01 -9.42
N ILE A 39 7.46 -0.49 -8.82
CA ILE A 39 6.19 -0.21 -9.52
C ILE A 39 6.41 0.83 -10.61
N ALA A 40 7.19 1.88 -10.34
CA ALA A 40 7.48 2.91 -11.32
C ALA A 40 8.18 2.35 -12.58
N ALA A 41 9.03 1.33 -12.42
CA ALA A 41 9.73 0.69 -13.53
C ALA A 41 8.84 -0.22 -14.39
N VAL A 42 7.71 -0.67 -13.85
CA VAL A 42 6.75 -1.53 -14.57
C VAL A 42 5.39 -0.86 -14.77
N ALA A 43 5.32 0.47 -14.62
CA ALA A 43 4.07 1.24 -14.68
C ALA A 43 3.32 1.09 -16.02
N GLU A 44 4.03 0.74 -17.11
CA GLU A 44 3.45 0.47 -18.44
C GLU A 44 2.85 -0.93 -18.55
N ASP A 45 3.19 -1.84 -17.63
CA ASP A 45 2.70 -3.21 -17.55
C ASP A 45 1.73 -3.34 -16.37
N ASN A 46 0.44 -3.28 -16.70
CA ASN A 46 -0.62 -3.33 -15.69
C ASN A 46 -0.57 -4.60 -14.84
N GLU A 47 -0.20 -5.75 -15.41
CA GLU A 47 -0.16 -7.02 -14.69
C GLU A 47 0.98 -7.02 -13.66
N LYS A 48 2.18 -6.59 -14.08
CA LYS A 48 3.32 -6.46 -13.17
C LYS A 48 3.10 -5.37 -12.11
N SER A 49 2.48 -4.26 -12.48
CA SER A 49 2.15 -3.18 -11.55
C SER A 49 1.19 -3.65 -10.46
N MET A 50 0.14 -4.41 -10.82
CA MET A 50 -0.80 -4.96 -9.85
C MET A 50 -0.12 -5.97 -8.92
N ASN A 51 0.70 -6.87 -9.44
CA ASN A 51 1.45 -7.82 -8.61
C ASN A 51 2.34 -7.12 -7.57
N LEU A 52 3.08 -6.08 -7.97
CA LEU A 52 3.91 -5.31 -7.04
C LEU A 52 3.09 -4.51 -6.02
N LEU A 53 1.94 -3.96 -6.41
CA LEU A 53 1.01 -3.33 -5.47
C LEU A 53 0.49 -4.32 -4.43
N MET A 54 0.15 -5.54 -4.85
CA MET A 54 -0.28 -6.61 -3.95
C MET A 54 0.83 -7.04 -3.00
N GLU A 55 2.09 -7.15 -3.46
CA GLU A 55 3.24 -7.38 -2.57
C GLU A 55 3.40 -6.25 -1.53
N CYS A 56 3.20 -5.00 -1.94
CA CYS A 56 3.23 -3.84 -1.05
C CYS A 56 2.12 -3.93 0.02
N VAL A 57 0.90 -4.32 -0.38
CA VAL A 57 -0.20 -4.54 0.55
C VAL A 57 0.08 -5.73 1.47
N ALA A 58 0.63 -6.83 0.98
CA ALA A 58 1.01 -7.98 1.81
C ALA A 58 2.01 -7.55 2.90
N ILE A 59 3.02 -6.73 2.57
CA ILE A 59 3.94 -6.16 3.56
C ILE A 59 3.20 -5.32 4.59
N ALA A 60 2.22 -4.51 4.16
CA ALA A 60 1.41 -3.70 5.08
C ALA A 60 0.53 -4.57 5.99
N MET A 61 -0.05 -5.63 5.44
CA MET A 61 -0.87 -6.60 6.17
C MET A 61 -0.09 -7.32 7.26
N LYS A 62 1.23 -7.49 7.15
CA LYS A 62 2.05 -8.01 8.27
C LYS A 62 1.86 -7.20 9.56
N GLN A 63 1.55 -5.91 9.44
CA GLN A 63 1.29 -5.03 10.58
C GLN A 63 -0.16 -5.04 11.05
N TYR A 64 -1.12 -5.25 10.15
CA TYR A 64 -2.56 -5.12 10.43
C TYR A 64 -3.23 -6.45 10.71
N LYS A 65 -2.93 -7.46 9.88
CA LYS A 65 -3.46 -8.82 9.94
C LYS A 65 -2.45 -9.80 9.30
N PRO A 66 -1.44 -10.28 10.05
CA PRO A 66 -0.36 -11.10 9.50
C PRO A 66 -0.85 -12.41 8.88
N GLU A 67 -1.98 -12.95 9.36
CA GLU A 67 -2.62 -14.14 8.76
C GLU A 67 -2.98 -13.92 7.27
N LEU A 68 -3.45 -12.73 6.90
CA LEU A 68 -3.73 -12.39 5.50
C LEU A 68 -2.46 -12.01 4.73
N SER A 69 -1.36 -11.67 5.41
CA SER A 69 -0.12 -11.26 4.73
C SER A 69 0.64 -12.40 4.09
N GLU A 70 0.34 -13.64 4.50
CA GLU A 70 0.95 -14.87 3.99
C GLU A 70 0.08 -15.53 2.89
N ASP A 71 -1.14 -15.03 2.67
CA ASP A 71 -2.12 -15.60 1.75
C ASP A 71 -2.47 -14.56 0.67
N MET A 72 -1.74 -14.61 -0.44
CA MET A 72 -1.93 -13.67 -1.56
C MET A 72 -3.30 -13.86 -2.23
N ASP A 73 -3.76 -15.10 -2.35
CA ASP A 73 -5.05 -15.42 -2.97
C ASP A 73 -6.19 -14.81 -2.14
N ALA A 74 -6.14 -14.96 -0.81
CA ALA A 74 -7.10 -14.32 0.08
C ALA A 74 -7.03 -12.79 0.00
N LEU A 75 -5.85 -12.19 -0.22
CA LEU A 75 -5.73 -10.76 -0.41
C LEU A 75 -6.42 -10.32 -1.72
N GLU A 76 -6.22 -11.03 -2.82
CA GLU A 76 -6.86 -10.73 -4.11
C GLU A 76 -8.39 -10.88 -4.06
N GLU A 77 -8.90 -11.88 -3.34
CA GLU A 77 -10.35 -12.07 -3.18
C GLU A 77 -11.01 -11.04 -2.26
N ASN A 78 -10.26 -10.51 -1.28
CA ASN A 78 -10.82 -9.62 -0.25
C ASN A 78 -10.50 -8.13 -0.45
N LEU A 79 -9.62 -7.79 -1.39
CA LEU A 79 -9.20 -6.41 -1.66
C LEU A 79 -9.63 -5.97 -3.05
N ASP A 80 -10.35 -4.85 -3.10
CA ASP A 80 -10.57 -4.12 -4.32
C ASP A 80 -9.51 -3.02 -4.50
N LEU A 81 -9.39 -2.51 -5.73
CA LEU A 81 -8.43 -1.46 -6.08
C LEU A 81 -8.56 -0.21 -5.17
N PRO A 82 -9.76 0.30 -4.83
CA PRO A 82 -9.93 1.37 -3.86
C PRO A 82 -9.37 1.06 -2.46
N THR A 83 -9.51 -0.18 -2.00
CA THR A 83 -9.00 -0.61 -0.69
C THR A 83 -7.49 -0.74 -0.70
N VAL A 84 -6.91 -1.28 -1.78
CA VAL A 84 -5.46 -1.33 -2.01
C VAL A 84 -4.86 0.08 -1.91
N TYR A 85 -5.44 1.06 -2.61
CA TYR A 85 -4.94 2.43 -2.54
C TYR A 85 -5.03 3.03 -1.14
N LYS A 86 -6.15 2.86 -0.44
CA LYS A 86 -6.26 3.31 0.96
C LYS A 86 -5.19 2.68 1.84
N ILE A 87 -4.97 1.38 1.72
CA ILE A 87 -3.95 0.68 2.52
C ILE A 87 -2.57 1.23 2.21
N VAL A 88 -2.22 1.39 0.93
CA VAL A 88 -0.93 1.94 0.49
C VAL A 88 -0.73 3.37 1.00
N GLU A 89 -1.74 4.23 0.92
CA GLU A 89 -1.66 5.62 1.39
C GLU A 89 -1.40 5.67 2.90
N GLU A 90 -2.17 4.91 3.67
CA GLU A 90 -2.03 4.87 5.13
C GLU A 90 -0.75 4.16 5.58
N ALA A 91 -0.30 3.14 4.85
CA ALA A 91 0.90 2.37 5.14
C ALA A 91 2.18 3.18 4.87
N SER A 92 2.25 3.82 3.70
CA SER A 92 3.39 4.65 3.30
C SER A 92 3.41 6.01 3.97
N GLY A 93 2.24 6.51 4.41
CA GLY A 93 2.06 7.88 4.86
C GLY A 93 2.09 8.90 3.71
N ILE A 94 2.01 8.43 2.46
CA ILE A 94 2.02 9.24 1.24
C ILE A 94 0.64 9.18 0.60
N LYS A 95 0.04 10.32 0.28
CA LYS A 95 -1.22 10.36 -0.49
C LYS A 95 -0.92 10.10 -1.97
N LEU A 96 -1.50 9.05 -2.53
CA LEU A 96 -1.46 8.73 -3.96
C LEU A 96 -2.33 9.72 -4.77
N THR A 97 -3.32 10.33 -4.12
CA THR A 97 -4.18 11.39 -4.70
C THR A 97 -3.45 12.70 -5.00
N ASP A 98 -2.27 12.92 -4.41
CA ASP A 98 -1.42 14.05 -4.78
C ASP A 98 -0.67 13.68 -6.07
N ALA A 99 -1.17 14.20 -7.20
CA ALA A 99 -0.60 14.09 -8.55
C ALA A 99 0.88 14.53 -8.66
N SER A 100 1.47 15.03 -7.57
CA SER A 100 2.87 15.38 -7.45
C SER A 100 3.82 14.16 -7.47
N LEU A 101 3.39 12.93 -7.15
CA LEU A 101 4.27 11.75 -7.27
C LEU A 101 4.46 11.30 -8.72
N VAL A 102 3.39 11.33 -9.52
CA VAL A 102 3.47 11.07 -10.97
C VAL A 102 4.30 12.17 -11.65
N GLY A 103 4.21 13.41 -11.16
CA GLY A 103 5.09 14.51 -11.57
C GLY A 103 6.55 14.30 -11.17
N SER A 104 6.85 13.91 -9.93
CA SER A 104 8.22 13.85 -9.43
C SER A 104 9.04 12.68 -9.99
N LEU A 105 8.38 11.58 -10.40
CA LEU A 105 9.03 10.45 -11.10
C LEU A 105 9.33 10.77 -12.57
N VAL A 106 8.59 11.72 -13.17
CA VAL A 106 8.77 12.16 -14.58
C VAL A 106 9.70 13.38 -14.69
N THR A 107 9.98 14.10 -13.61
CA THR A 107 10.82 15.33 -13.65
C THR A 107 12.27 15.16 -13.24
N ASN A 108 12.75 13.97 -12.86
CA ASN A 108 14.19 13.79 -12.69
C ASN A 108 14.82 13.62 -14.08
N SER A 109 15.26 14.76 -14.60
CA SER A 109 15.73 15.04 -15.97
C SER A 109 16.96 14.24 -16.39
#